data_AF-A0A091JUC7-F1
#
_entry.id   AF-A0A091JUC7-F1
#
_cell.length_a   1.000
_cell.length_b   1.000
_cell.length_c   1.000
_cell.angle_alpha   90.00
_cell.angle_beta   90.00
_cell.angle_gamma   90.00
#
_symmetry.space_group_name_H-M   'P 1'
#
loop_
_entity.id
_entity.type
_entity.pdbx_description
1 polymer ?
#
loop_
_entity_poly.entity_id
_entity_poly.type
_entity_poly.pdbx_seq_one_letter_code
_entity_poly.pdbx_strand_id
1 'polypeptide(L)'
;VYLERLLTYAEIDICPANWKRIVLGAILLASKVWDDQAVWNVDYCQILKDITVEDMNELERQFLELLQFNINVPSSVYAKYYFDLRSLAEANNLSFPLEPLSRDRAYKLEAISRLCEDKYKDFRKAAKKRSVSADNLTVVRWSPAIIS
;
A
#
# COMPACT_ATOMS: atom_id res chain seq x y z
N VAL A 1 0.47 -9.10 -13.25
CA VAL A 1 -0.91 -9.32 -12.76
C VAL A 1 -1.95 -8.57 -13.58
N TYR A 2 -2.12 -7.24 -13.43
CA TYR A 2 -3.22 -6.53 -14.12
C TYR A 2 -3.16 -6.59 -15.64
N LEU A 3 -1.95 -6.52 -16.23
CA LEU A 3 -1.77 -6.73 -17.67
C LEU A 3 -2.33 -8.08 -18.12
N GLU A 4 -1.91 -9.18 -17.49
CA GLU A 4 -2.36 -10.52 -17.86
C GLU A 4 -3.86 -10.72 -17.63
N ARG A 5 -4.42 -10.15 -16.56
CA ARG A 5 -5.88 -10.15 -16.35
C ARG A 5 -6.60 -9.43 -17.48
N LEU A 6 -6.12 -8.27 -17.91
CA LEU A 6 -6.73 -7.53 -19.00
C LEU A 6 -6.65 -8.30 -20.32
N LEU A 7 -5.48 -8.86 -20.65
CA LEU A 7 -5.30 -9.70 -21.83
C LEU A 7 -6.27 -10.90 -21.83
N THR A 8 -6.48 -11.51 -20.66
CA THR A 8 -7.33 -12.70 -20.51
C THR A 8 -8.83 -12.37 -20.49
N TYR A 9 -9.23 -11.31 -19.78
CA TYR A 9 -10.65 -10.98 -19.56
C TYR A 9 -11.25 -10.22 -20.74
N ALA A 10 -10.46 -9.33 -21.35
CA ALA A 10 -10.92 -8.49 -22.45
C ALA A 10 -10.61 -9.09 -23.83
N GLU A 11 -9.88 -10.21 -23.89
CA GLU A 11 -9.39 -10.83 -25.14
C GLU A 11 -8.66 -9.81 -26.05
N ILE A 12 -7.98 -8.84 -25.43
CA ILE A 12 -7.19 -7.81 -26.13
C ILE A 12 -5.76 -8.28 -26.21
N ASP A 13 -5.15 -8.22 -27.40
CA ASP A 13 -3.71 -8.42 -27.57
C ASP A 13 -2.93 -7.11 -27.44
N ILE A 14 -1.71 -7.19 -26.89
CA ILE A 14 -0.77 -6.06 -26.89
C ILE A 14 -0.12 -5.94 -28.28
N CYS A 15 -0.30 -4.77 -28.88
CA CYS A 15 0.20 -4.39 -30.19
C CYS A 15 0.94 -3.04 -30.13
N PRO A 16 1.78 -2.70 -31.13
CA PRO A 16 2.49 -1.41 -31.18
C PRO A 16 1.60 -0.16 -31.07
N ALA A 17 0.32 -0.27 -31.43
CA ALA A 17 -0.65 0.82 -31.38
C ALA A 17 -1.28 1.04 -29.98
N ASN A 18 -1.38 0.02 -29.13
CA ASN A 18 -2.15 0.08 -27.88
C ASN A 18 -1.29 -0.14 -26.60
N TRP A 19 -0.06 -0.65 -26.72
CA TRP A 19 0.77 -1.02 -25.58
C TRP A 19 0.96 0.12 -24.56
N LYS A 20 1.12 1.36 -25.03
CA LYS A 20 1.32 2.53 -24.17
C LYS A 20 0.14 2.73 -23.23
N ARG A 21 -1.08 2.68 -23.75
CA ARG A 21 -2.32 2.87 -22.99
C ARG A 21 -2.55 1.71 -22.02
N ILE A 22 -2.33 0.48 -22.47
CA ILE A 22 -2.48 -0.72 -21.65
C ILE A 22 -1.50 -0.70 -20.47
N VAL A 23 -0.22 -0.42 -20.72
CA VAL A 23 0.80 -0.35 -19.67
C VAL A 23 0.54 0.81 -18.71
N LEU A 24 0.15 1.97 -19.22
CA LEU A 24 -0.16 3.14 -18.39
C LEU A 24 -1.35 2.86 -17.46
N GLY A 25 -2.43 2.27 -17.96
CA GLY A 25 -3.60 1.92 -17.13
C GLY A 25 -3.24 0.92 -16.03
N ALA A 26 -2.40 -0.07 -16.34
CA ALA A 26 -1.92 -1.03 -15.35
C ALA A 26 -1.06 -0.38 -14.25
N ILE A 27 -0.17 0.56 -14.61
CA ILE A 27 0.66 1.30 -13.66
C ILE A 27 -0.20 2.20 -12.77
N LEU A 28 -1.13 2.96 -13.38
CA LEU A 28 -2.03 3.85 -12.66
C LEU A 28 -2.81 3.11 -11.57
N LEU A 29 -3.42 1.98 -11.91
CA LEU A 29 -4.15 1.18 -10.92
C LEU A 29 -3.23 0.55 -9.87
N ALA A 30 -2.03 0.10 -10.26
CA ALA A 30 -1.08 -0.47 -9.30
C ALA A 30 -0.65 0.54 -8.25
N SER A 31 -0.30 1.76 -8.66
CA SER A 31 0.04 2.85 -7.75
C SER A 31 -1.12 3.20 -6.84
N LYS A 32 -2.35 3.32 -7.35
CA LYS A 32 -3.49 3.69 -6.50
C LYS A 32 -3.87 2.63 -5.47
N VAL A 33 -3.70 1.35 -5.79
CA VAL A 33 -4.10 0.25 -4.91
C VAL A 33 -3.03 -0.07 -3.86
N TRP A 34 -1.76 0.08 -4.21
CA TRP A 34 -0.65 -0.40 -3.38
C TRP A 34 0.23 0.69 -2.77
N ASP A 35 0.07 1.95 -3.17
CA ASP A 35 0.76 3.07 -2.52
C ASP A 35 -0.01 3.50 -1.27
N ASP A 36 0.72 3.76 -0.18
CA ASP A 36 0.17 4.26 1.08
C ASP A 36 -0.19 5.76 0.98
N GLN A 37 0.32 6.47 -0.03
CA GLN A 37 -0.03 7.86 -0.33
C GLN A 37 -1.20 7.94 -1.32
N ALA A 38 -2.11 8.88 -1.09
CA ALA A 38 -3.18 9.15 -2.04
C ALA A 38 -2.61 9.77 -3.32
N VAL A 39 -2.78 9.08 -4.46
CA VAL A 39 -2.32 9.54 -5.77
C VAL A 39 -3.51 10.05 -6.60
N TRP A 40 -3.38 11.26 -7.15
CA TRP A 40 -4.42 11.87 -7.98
C TRP A 40 -4.05 11.78 -9.46
N ASN A 41 -5.05 11.69 -10.35
CA ASN A 41 -4.81 11.60 -11.80
C ASN A 41 -4.09 12.83 -12.36
N VAL A 42 -4.27 14.01 -11.74
CA VAL A 42 -3.57 15.25 -12.12
C VAL A 42 -2.07 15.18 -11.87
N ASP A 43 -1.61 14.39 -10.89
CA ASP A 43 -0.18 14.24 -10.58
C ASP A 43 0.54 13.51 -11.70
N TYR A 44 -0.11 12.52 -12.33
CA TYR A 44 0.44 11.84 -13.51
C TYR A 44 0.60 12.77 -14.70
N CYS A 45 -0.29 13.75 -14.88
CA CYS A 45 -0.21 14.72 -15.98
C CYS A 45 0.99 15.68 -15.82
N GLN A 46 1.52 15.85 -14.59
CA GLN A 46 2.75 16.61 -14.37
C GLN A 46 3.99 15.90 -14.95
N ILE A 47 3.94 14.56 -14.98
CA ILE A 47 5.01 13.70 -15.51
C ILE A 47 4.78 13.44 -17.01
N LEU A 48 3.55 13.11 -17.40
CA LEU A 48 3.13 12.79 -18.76
C LEU A 48 2.42 13.99 -19.40
N LYS A 49 3.22 14.98 -19.85
CA LYS A 49 2.72 16.28 -20.32
C LYS A 49 1.81 16.22 -21.54
N ASP A 50 1.87 15.14 -22.31
CA ASP A 50 1.07 14.95 -23.53
C ASP A 50 -0.32 14.34 -23.25
N ILE A 51 -0.70 14.17 -21.99
CA ILE A 51 -1.95 13.54 -21.58
C ILE A 51 -2.76 14.50 -20.71
N THR A 52 -4.07 14.62 -21.00
CA THR A 52 -4.98 15.46 -20.21
C THR A 52 -5.57 14.69 -19.03
N VAL A 53 -6.05 15.41 -18.02
CA VAL A 53 -6.67 14.80 -16.84
C VAL A 53 -7.93 14.02 -17.22
N GLU A 54 -8.70 14.52 -18.18
CA GLU A 54 -9.89 13.86 -18.72
C GLU A 54 -9.54 12.51 -19.36
N ASP A 55 -8.46 12.47 -20.14
CA ASP A 55 -7.96 11.26 -20.78
C ASP A 55 -7.42 10.25 -19.75
N MET A 56 -6.78 10.70 -18.67
CA MET A 56 -6.39 9.84 -17.55
C MET A 56 -7.58 9.25 -16.80
N ASN A 57 -8.60 10.06 -16.52
CA ASN A 57 -9.82 9.61 -15.85
C ASN A 57 -10.55 8.56 -16.69
N GLU A 58 -10.67 8.80 -18.00
CA GLU A 58 -11.31 7.87 -18.91
C GLU A 58 -10.52 6.57 -19.05
N LEU A 59 -9.19 6.65 -19.14
CA LEU A 59 -8.32 5.48 -19.15
C LEU A 59 -8.50 4.63 -17.89
N GLU A 60 -8.52 5.25 -16.71
CA GLU A 60 -8.76 4.54 -15.44
C GLU A 60 -10.12 3.85 -15.43
N ARG A 61 -11.18 4.57 -15.83
CA ARG A 61 -12.55 4.03 -15.88
C ARG A 61 -12.62 2.81 -16.80
N GLN A 62 -12.12 2.93 -18.02
CA GLN A 62 -12.11 1.83 -19.00
C GLN A 62 -11.29 0.63 -18.49
N PHE A 63 -10.12 0.88 -17.89
CA PHE A 63 -9.29 -0.20 -17.39
C PHE A 63 -9.96 -0.97 -16.24
N LEU A 64 -10.66 -0.28 -15.33
CA LEU A 64 -11.44 -0.90 -14.26
C LEU A 64 -12.60 -1.74 -14.81
N GLU A 65 -13.31 -1.23 -15.82
CA GLU A 65 -14.39 -1.95 -16.50
C GLU A 65 -13.88 -3.24 -17.18
N LEU A 66 -12.76 -3.16 -17.90
CA LEU A 66 -12.11 -4.31 -18.53
C LEU A 66 -11.62 -5.35 -17.50
N LEU A 67 -11.21 -4.91 -16.32
CA LEU A 67 -10.88 -5.80 -15.21
C LEU A 67 -12.12 -6.32 -14.45
N GLN A 68 -13.33 -5.90 -14.82
CA GLN A 68 -14.56 -6.18 -14.08
C GLN A 68 -14.43 -5.79 -12.60
N PHE A 69 -13.71 -4.70 -12.32
CA PHE A 69 -13.37 -4.22 -10.98
C PHE A 69 -12.63 -5.22 -10.09
N ASN A 70 -12.06 -6.30 -10.67
CA ASN A 70 -11.24 -7.28 -9.95
C ASN A 70 -9.82 -6.76 -9.72
N ILE A 71 -9.69 -5.80 -8.80
CA ILE A 71 -8.41 -5.17 -8.43
C ILE A 71 -7.68 -5.91 -7.32
N ASN A 72 -8.34 -6.81 -6.60
CA ASN A 72 -7.70 -7.53 -5.49
C ASN A 72 -6.60 -8.46 -6.02
N VAL A 73 -5.40 -8.37 -5.44
CA VAL A 73 -4.30 -9.29 -5.72
C VAL A 73 -3.91 -9.99 -4.42
N PRO A 74 -4.30 -11.27 -4.24
CA PRO A 74 -3.86 -12.05 -3.11
C PRO A 74 -2.33 -12.16 -3.06
N SER A 75 -1.76 -12.20 -1.85
CA SER A 75 -0.30 -12.32 -1.67
C SER A 75 0.30 -13.54 -2.36
N SER A 76 -0.44 -14.66 -2.43
CA SER A 76 -0.02 -15.87 -3.16
C SER A 76 0.10 -15.64 -4.66
N VAL A 77 -0.82 -14.87 -5.26
CA VAL A 77 -0.78 -14.49 -6.67
C VAL A 77 0.43 -13.59 -6.90
N TYR A 78 0.58 -12.52 -6.12
CA TYR A 78 1.74 -11.63 -6.24
C TYR A 78 3.06 -12.40 -6.12
N ALA A 79 3.20 -13.28 -5.11
CA ALA A 79 4.41 -14.07 -4.90
C ALA A 79 4.72 -14.96 -6.11
N LYS A 80 3.70 -15.63 -6.68
CA LYS A 80 3.87 -16.43 -7.91
C LYS A 80 4.46 -15.57 -9.04
N TYR A 81 3.82 -14.45 -9.36
CA TYR A 81 4.30 -13.53 -10.40
C TYR A 81 5.72 -13.02 -10.14
N TYR A 82 6.03 -12.67 -8.90
CA TYR A 82 7.35 -12.19 -8.51
C TYR A 82 8.42 -13.26 -8.78
N PHE A 83 8.21 -14.50 -8.33
CA PHE A 83 9.18 -15.57 -8.53
C PHE A 83 9.31 -15.96 -10.00
N ASP A 84 8.20 -16.04 -10.74
CA ASP A 84 8.21 -16.34 -12.18
C ASP A 84 9.02 -15.29 -12.96
N LEU A 85 8.78 -14.00 -12.71
CA LEU A 85 9.53 -12.89 -13.33
C LEU A 85 11.00 -12.89 -12.91
N ARG A 86 11.31 -13.23 -11.66
CA ARG A 86 12.68 -13.34 -11.18
C ARG A 86 13.44 -14.45 -11.88
N SER A 87 12.87 -15.64 -11.97
CA SER A 87 13.49 -16.77 -12.69
C SER A 87 13.66 -16.44 -14.18
N LEU A 88 12.71 -15.74 -14.80
CA LEU A 88 12.83 -15.26 -16.17
C LEU A 88 13.98 -14.26 -16.33
N ALA A 89 14.13 -13.31 -15.40
CA ALA A 89 15.22 -12.33 -15.43
C ALA A 89 16.60 -12.99 -15.24
N GLU A 90 16.71 -13.96 -14.33
CA GLU A 90 17.94 -14.75 -14.12
C GLU A 90 18.32 -15.52 -15.38
N ALA A 91 17.36 -16.18 -16.04
CA ALA A 91 17.59 -16.89 -17.30
C ALA A 91 18.03 -15.97 -18.46
N ASN A 92 17.67 -14.68 -18.42
CA ASN A 92 18.02 -13.70 -19.44
C ASN A 92 19.20 -12.79 -19.06
N ASN A 93 19.94 -13.10 -17.98
CA ASN A 93 21.03 -12.25 -17.45
C ASN A 93 20.59 -10.81 -17.12
N LEU A 94 19.31 -10.61 -16.82
CA LEU A 94 18.72 -9.35 -16.36
C LEU A 94 18.57 -9.34 -14.82
N SER A 95 19.25 -10.26 -14.14
CA SER A 95 19.25 -10.35 -12.69
C SER A 95 19.71 -9.03 -12.08
N PHE A 96 18.80 -8.37 -11.37
CA PHE A 96 19.18 -7.30 -10.47
C PHE A 96 19.92 -7.92 -9.28
N PRO A 97 21.10 -7.39 -8.89
CA PRO A 97 21.77 -7.83 -7.68
C PRO A 97 20.92 -7.40 -6.48
N LEU A 98 19.98 -8.25 -6.09
CA LEU A 98 19.41 -8.23 -4.75
C LEU A 98 20.48 -8.85 -3.85
N GLU A 99 21.45 -8.03 -3.47
CA GLU A 99 22.42 -8.43 -2.45
C GLU A 99 21.63 -8.95 -1.25
N PRO A 100 21.87 -10.20 -0.81
CA PRO A 100 21.31 -10.70 0.44
C PRO A 100 21.57 -9.67 1.53
N LEU A 101 20.59 -9.47 2.41
CA LEU A 101 20.74 -8.53 3.52
C LEU A 101 21.99 -8.92 4.32
N SER A 102 23.05 -8.10 4.24
CA SER A 102 24.29 -8.40 4.94
C SER A 102 24.05 -8.42 6.44
N ARG A 103 24.83 -9.21 7.19
CA ARG A 103 24.72 -9.26 8.66
C ARG A 103 24.79 -7.86 9.26
N ASP A 104 25.71 -7.03 8.78
CA ASP A 104 25.86 -5.65 9.24
C ASP A 104 24.61 -4.80 8.95
N ARG A 105 24.00 -4.96 7.77
CA ARG A 105 22.77 -4.25 7.40
C ARG A 105 21.58 -4.74 8.23
N ALA A 106 21.50 -6.04 8.50
CA ALA A 106 20.48 -6.63 9.37
C ALA A 106 20.61 -6.11 10.81
N TYR A 107 21.81 -6.13 11.40
CA TYR A 107 22.06 -5.61 12.74
C TYR A 107 21.72 -4.12 12.87
N LYS A 108 22.11 -3.30 11.87
CA LYS A 108 21.76 -1.87 11.84
C LYS A 108 20.25 -1.66 11.83
N LEU A 109 19.51 -2.41 11.00
CA LEU A 109 18.06 -2.31 10.92
C LEU A 109 17.38 -2.74 12.23
N GLU A 110 17.88 -3.80 12.87
CA GLU A 110 17.37 -4.25 14.18
C GLU A 110 17.60 -3.19 15.27
N ALA A 111 18.79 -2.59 15.32
CA ALA A 111 19.09 -1.52 16.26
C ALA A 111 18.16 -0.30 16.07
N ILE A 112 17.91 0.10 14.82
CA ILE A 112 16.99 1.21 14.51
C ILE A 112 15.56 0.87 14.94
N SER A 113 15.10 -0.35 14.67
CA SER A 113 13.76 -0.81 15.05
C SER A 113 13.54 -0.75 16.56
N ARG A 114 14.51 -1.23 17.36
CA ARG A 114 14.46 -1.16 18.83
C ARG A 114 14.33 0.27 19.35
N LEU A 115 15.11 1.20 18.79
CA LEU A 115 15.04 2.62 19.17
C LEU A 115 13.66 3.24 18.85
N CYS A 116 13.03 2.86 17.75
CA CYS A 116 11.68 3.30 17.40
C CYS A 116 10.62 2.72 18.35
N GLU A 117 10.72 1.44 18.72
CA GLU A 117 9.82 0.84 19.72
C GLU A 117 9.92 1.52 21.09
N ASP A 118 11.13 1.80 21.55
CA ASP A 118 11.35 2.42 22.86
C ASP A 118 10.76 3.83 22.91
N LYS A 119 10.98 4.62 21.84
CA LYS A 119 10.29 5.92 21.68
C LYS A 119 8.78 5.76 21.74
N TYR A 120 8.20 4.79 21.02
CA TYR A 120 6.76 4.57 21.01
C TYR A 120 6.22 4.16 22.40
N LYS A 121 6.92 3.29 23.12
CA LYS A 121 6.59 2.88 24.50
C LYS A 121 6.63 4.07 25.45
N ASP A 122 7.62 4.96 25.31
CA ASP A 122 7.74 6.16 26.12
C ASP A 122 6.64 7.18 25.82
N PHE A 123 6.31 7.42 24.54
CA PHE A 123 5.15 8.22 24.16
C PHE A 123 3.84 7.65 24.74
N ARG A 124 3.64 6.33 24.68
CA ARG A 124 2.45 5.67 25.22
C ARG A 124 2.37 5.78 26.74
N LYS A 125 3.50 5.64 27.45
CA LYS A 125 3.58 5.85 28.91
C LYS A 125 3.33 7.31 29.28
N ALA A 126 3.87 8.27 28.54
CA ALA A 126 3.65 9.69 28.76
C ALA A 126 2.17 10.10 28.54
N ALA A 127 1.54 9.55 27.49
CA ALA A 127 0.11 9.74 27.23
C ALA A 127 -0.77 9.15 28.36
N LYS A 128 -0.43 7.94 28.85
CA LYS A 128 -1.14 7.30 29.98
C LYS A 128 -0.98 8.07 31.31
N LYS A 129 0.13 8.77 31.51
CA LYS A 129 0.34 9.67 32.66
C LYS A 129 -0.46 10.98 32.55
N ARG A 130 -0.80 11.42 31.34
CA ARG A 130 -1.59 12.64 31.09
C ARG A 130 -3.10 12.44 31.20
N SER A 131 -3.59 11.19 31.22
CA SER A 131 -5.04 10.89 31.26
C SER A 131 -5.58 10.53 32.65
N VAL A 132 -4.94 10.96 33.75
CA VAL A 132 -5.49 10.76 35.10
C VAL A 132 -6.53 11.87 35.36
N SER A 133 -7.79 11.63 34.96
CA SER A 133 -8.93 12.47 35.31
C SER A 133 -9.23 12.39 36.81
N ALA A 134 -9.73 13.49 37.38
CA ALA A 134 -9.89 13.73 38.81
C ALA A 134 -11.08 12.96 39.42
N ASP A 135 -10.88 11.68 39.78
CA ASP A 135 -11.87 10.89 40.53
C ASP A 135 -11.58 10.81 42.05
N ASN A 136 -10.94 11.83 42.62
CA ASN A 136 -10.72 11.95 44.09
C ASN A 136 -11.55 13.08 44.71
N LEU A 137 -12.85 13.13 44.42
CA LEU A 137 -13.82 13.88 45.23
C LEU A 137 -14.57 12.90 46.13
N THR A 138 -14.04 12.74 47.34
CA THR A 138 -14.74 12.16 48.49
C THR A 138 -16.02 12.95 48.75
N VAL A 139 -17.17 12.43 48.31
CA VAL A 139 -18.48 12.87 48.78
C VAL A 139 -18.97 11.85 49.80
N VAL A 140 -18.84 12.21 51.08
CA VAL A 140 -19.47 11.52 52.20
C VAL A 140 -20.98 11.58 51.99
N ARG A 141 -21.59 10.46 51.57
CA ARG A 141 -23.04 10.33 51.49
C ARG A 141 -23.56 9.79 52.81
N TRP A 142 -23.97 10.69 53.70
CA TRP A 142 -24.74 10.34 54.90
C TRP A 142 -26.17 9.97 54.47
N SER A 143 -26.71 8.86 55.00
CA SER A 143 -28.11 8.48 54.85
C SER A 143 -28.54 7.77 56.12
N PRO A 144 -29.42 8.35 56.96
CA PRO A 144 -29.96 7.63 58.09
C PRO A 144 -31.07 6.70 57.60
N ALA A 145 -30.98 5.42 57.99
CA ALA A 145 -32.06 4.45 57.82
C ALA A 145 -33.14 4.72 58.87
N ILE A 146 -34.39 4.84 58.43
CA ILE A 146 -35.56 4.84 59.31
C ILE A 146 -36.09 3.40 59.35
N ILE A 147 -36.05 2.81 60.54
CA ILE A 147 -36.72 1.55 60.89
C ILE A 147 -37.81 1.93 61.89
N SER A 148 -39.07 1.65 61.49
CA SER A 148 -40.34 1.71 62.21
C SER A 148 -40.67 2.93 63.05
#